data_AF-A0A971S7G6-F1
#
_entry.id   AF-A0A971S7G6-F1
#
_cell.length_a   1.000
_cell.length_b   1.000
_cell.length_c   1.000
_cell.angle_alpha   90.00
_cell.angle_beta   90.00
_cell.angle_gamma   90.00
#
_symmetry.space_group_name_H-M   'P 1'
#
loop_
_entity.id
_entity.type
_entity.pdbx_description
1 polymer ?
#
loop_
_entity_poly.entity_id
_entity_poly.type
_entity_poly.pdbx_seq_one_letter_code
_entity_poly.pdbx_strand_id
1 'polypeptide(L)'
;MREKSLIKGINIAKSLTLSFIITLVLIIVVSLLLTYTSLKESRIPLLNTIVMIISITIGSIYMAINMEENGWLYGGIVGALYFVVLVLLNYLFIKPFVFDIYSLSKFFIALVTGIIGGVIGINIK
;
A
#
# COMPACT_ATOMS: atom_id res chain seq x y z
N MET A 1 16.65 15.64 19.63
CA MET A 1 15.51 14.69 19.63
C MET A 1 14.44 15.03 18.59
N ARG A 2 13.94 16.27 18.48
CA ARG A 2 12.89 16.67 17.50
C ARG A 2 13.28 16.47 16.02
N GLU A 3 14.55 16.64 15.68
CA GLU A 3 15.03 16.53 14.30
C GLU A 3 14.95 15.09 13.77
N LYS A 4 15.31 14.10 14.60
CA LYS A 4 15.17 12.68 14.25
C LYS A 4 13.71 12.29 14.00
N SER A 5 12.75 12.77 14.81
CA SER A 5 11.32 12.47 14.58
C SER A 5 10.77 13.08 13.30
N LEU A 6 11.25 14.28 12.91
CA LEU A 6 10.85 14.92 11.65
C LEU A 6 11.33 14.13 10.44
N ILE A 7 12.59 13.68 10.44
CA ILE A 7 13.15 12.86 9.36
C ILE A 7 12.36 11.55 9.22
N LYS A 8 12.00 10.92 10.35
CA LYS A 8 11.18 9.70 10.37
C LYS A 8 9.82 9.92 9.70
N GLY A 9 9.13 11.01 10.05
CA GLY A 9 7.84 11.37 9.44
C GLY A 9 7.94 11.64 7.94
N ILE A 10 8.98 12.36 7.50
CA ILE A 10 9.24 12.65 6.08
C ILE A 10 9.45 11.35 5.29
N ASN A 11 10.20 10.40 5.83
CA ASN A 11 10.44 9.12 5.16
C ASN A 11 9.14 8.29 5.03
N ILE A 12 8.28 8.29 6.05
CA ILE A 12 6.95 7.64 5.97
C ILE A 12 6.12 8.28 4.86
N ALA A 13 6.07 9.62 4.82
CA ALA A 13 5.31 10.33 3.79
C ALA A 13 5.85 10.04 2.38
N LYS A 14 7.17 10.05 2.17
CA LYS A 14 7.79 9.69 0.89
C LYS A 14 7.44 8.26 0.45
N SER A 15 7.48 7.32 1.38
CA SER A 15 7.17 5.91 1.12
C SER A 15 5.71 5.68 0.78
N LEU A 16 4.79 6.38 1.45
CA LEU A 16 3.37 6.38 1.12
C LEU A 16 3.13 6.97 -0.27
N THR A 17 3.72 8.13 -0.56
CA THR A 17 3.62 8.75 -1.89
C THR A 17 4.12 7.81 -2.99
N LEU A 18 5.27 7.16 -2.78
CA LEU A 18 5.80 6.16 -3.73
C LEU A 18 4.81 5.00 -3.93
N SER A 19 4.23 4.48 -2.84
CA SER A 19 3.23 3.40 -2.91
C SER A 19 2.04 3.80 -3.79
N PHE A 20 1.51 5.01 -3.60
CA PHE A 20 0.37 5.51 -4.39
C PHE A 20 0.73 5.81 -5.84
N ILE A 21 1.94 6.29 -6.12
CA ILE A 21 2.44 6.45 -7.50
C ILE A 21 2.44 5.09 -8.21
N ILE A 22 2.95 4.05 -7.55
CA ILE A 22 2.95 2.68 -8.10
C ILE A 22 1.53 2.18 -8.30
N THR A 23 0.63 2.43 -7.35
CA THR A 23 -0.79 2.08 -7.48
C THR A 23 -1.41 2.72 -8.71
N LEU A 24 -1.16 4.00 -8.96
CA LEU A 24 -1.68 4.70 -10.14
C LEU A 24 -1.15 4.08 -11.44
N VAL A 25 0.16 3.81 -11.52
CA VAL A 25 0.77 3.17 -12.69
C VAL A 25 0.16 1.79 -12.94
N LEU A 26 0.05 0.95 -11.90
CA LEU A 26 -0.51 -0.39 -12.03
C LEU A 26 -2.01 -0.39 -12.36
N ILE A 27 -2.78 0.57 -11.86
CA ILE A 27 -4.19 0.72 -12.23
C ILE A 27 -4.32 1.03 -13.72
N ILE A 28 -3.46 1.88 -14.28
CA ILE A 28 -3.45 2.15 -15.73
C ILE A 28 -3.16 0.86 -16.50
N VAL A 29 -2.17 0.08 -16.08
CA VAL A 29 -1.85 -1.23 -16.69
C VAL A 29 -3.05 -2.18 -16.62
N VAL A 30 -3.69 -2.31 -15.45
CA VAL A 30 -4.89 -3.14 -15.28
C VAL A 30 -6.04 -2.68 -16.16
N SER A 31 -6.23 -1.36 -16.30
CA SER A 31 -7.28 -0.78 -17.13
C SER A 31 -7.06 -1.09 -18.63
N LEU A 32 -5.82 -0.98 -19.11
CA LEU A 32 -5.45 -1.37 -20.47
C LEU A 32 -5.65 -2.87 -20.70
N LEU A 33 -5.27 -3.71 -19.74
CA LEU A 33 -5.52 -5.16 -19.83
C LEU A 33 -7.02 -5.47 -19.94
N LEU A 34 -7.87 -4.86 -19.10
CA LEU A 34 -9.32 -5.05 -19.19
C LEU A 34 -9.91 -4.53 -20.50
N THR A 35 -9.35 -3.47 -21.07
CA THR A 35 -9.83 -2.86 -22.32
C THR A 35 -9.50 -3.72 -23.55
N TYR A 36 -8.28 -4.27 -23.60
CA TYR A 36 -7.75 -4.95 -24.80
C TYR A 36 -7.78 -6.48 -24.73
N THR A 37 -8.16 -7.06 -23.60
CA THR A 37 -8.23 -8.52 -23.43
C THR A 37 -9.64 -8.97 -23.02
N SER A 38 -9.94 -10.25 -23.20
CA SER A 38 -11.21 -10.87 -22.79
C SER A 38 -11.29 -11.16 -21.28
N LEU A 39 -10.54 -10.42 -20.46
CA LEU A 39 -10.58 -10.54 -19.01
C LEU A 39 -11.95 -10.14 -18.49
N LYS A 40 -12.58 -11.03 -17.71
CA LYS A 40 -13.87 -10.75 -17.08
C LYS A 40 -13.72 -9.69 -15.99
N GLU A 41 -14.67 -8.75 -15.95
CA GLU A 41 -14.76 -7.72 -14.91
C GLU A 41 -14.88 -8.31 -13.49
N SER A 42 -15.36 -9.54 -13.35
CA SER A 42 -15.40 -10.27 -12.07
C SER A 42 -14.01 -10.47 -11.44
N ARG A 43 -12.92 -10.28 -12.20
CA ARG A 43 -11.54 -10.32 -11.69
C ARG A 43 -11.04 -8.99 -11.13
N ILE A 44 -11.78 -7.88 -11.30
CA ILE A 44 -11.38 -6.55 -10.80
C ILE A 44 -11.03 -6.56 -9.30
N PRO A 45 -11.82 -7.19 -8.39
CA PRO A 45 -11.47 -7.22 -6.97
C PRO A 45 -10.13 -7.93 -6.68
N LEU A 46 -9.84 -9.00 -7.42
CA LEU A 46 -8.59 -9.75 -7.30
C LEU A 46 -7.41 -8.91 -7.81
N LEU A 47 -7.54 -8.33 -9.01
CA LEU A 47 -6.50 -7.48 -9.60
C LEU A 47 -6.20 -6.27 -8.70
N ASN A 48 -7.22 -5.62 -8.16
CA ASN A 48 -7.07 -4.52 -7.20
C ASN A 48 -6.29 -4.94 -5.94
N THR A 49 -6.55 -6.15 -5.44
CA THR A 49 -5.82 -6.70 -4.28
C THR A 49 -4.34 -6.95 -4.62
N ILE A 50 -4.05 -7.47 -5.81
CA ILE A 50 -2.66 -7.67 -6.28
C ILE A 50 -1.93 -6.33 -6.41
N VAL A 51 -2.57 -5.31 -7.01
CA VAL A 51 -2.01 -3.97 -7.13
C VAL A 51 -1.68 -3.40 -5.75
N MET A 52 -2.64 -3.48 -4.82
CA MET A 52 -2.44 -3.05 -3.44
C MET A 52 -1.22 -3.74 -2.79
N ILE A 53 -1.10 -5.06 -2.94
CA ILE A 53 0.01 -5.82 -2.36
C ILE A 53 1.35 -5.34 -2.93
N ILE A 54 1.46 -5.21 -4.25
CA ILE A 54 2.71 -4.80 -4.92
C ILE A 54 3.11 -3.39 -4.49
N SER A 55 2.16 -2.45 -4.50
CA SER A 55 2.39 -1.07 -4.10
C SER A 55 2.86 -0.93 -2.66
N ILE A 56 2.18 -1.59 -1.71
CA ILE A 56 2.55 -1.57 -0.29
C ILE A 56 3.93 -2.21 -0.10
N THR A 57 4.20 -3.32 -0.80
CA THR A 57 5.49 -4.02 -0.69
C THR A 57 6.63 -3.10 -1.11
N ILE A 58 6.55 -2.47 -2.28
CA ILE A 58 7.62 -1.60 -2.79
C ILE A 58 7.79 -0.36 -1.89
N GLY A 59 6.70 0.26 -1.45
CA GLY A 59 6.76 1.39 -0.51
C GLY A 59 7.37 1.01 0.83
N SER A 60 7.03 -0.17 1.36
CA SER A 60 7.55 -0.67 2.64
C SER A 60 9.03 -1.07 2.54
N ILE A 61 9.46 -1.63 1.40
CA ILE A 61 10.87 -1.89 1.11
C ILE A 61 11.64 -0.57 1.08
N TYR A 62 11.16 0.43 0.34
CA TYR A 62 11.79 1.75 0.29
C TYR A 62 11.88 2.40 1.68
N MET A 63 10.83 2.26 2.49
CA MET A 63 10.83 2.75 3.87
C MET A 63 11.90 2.08 4.74
N ALA A 64 11.98 0.75 4.66
CA ALA A 64 12.90 -0.06 5.43
C ALA A 64 14.37 0.22 5.08
N ILE A 65 14.68 0.38 3.79
CA ILE A 65 16.03 0.74 3.32
C ILE A 65 16.48 2.10 3.90
N ASN A 66 15.57 3.08 3.98
CA ASN A 66 15.90 4.41 4.49
C ASN A 66 15.98 4.50 6.02
N MET A 67 15.33 3.60 6.75
CA MET A 67 15.33 3.59 8.22
C MET A 67 16.43 2.72 8.82
N GLU A 68 16.84 1.67 8.11
CA GLU A 68 17.90 0.73 8.52
C GLU A 68 17.63 0.00 9.86
N GLU A 69 16.48 0.22 10.49
CA GLU A 69 16.06 -0.36 11.76
C GLU A 69 14.56 -0.68 11.71
N ASN A 70 14.13 -1.72 12.46
CA ASN A 70 12.71 -2.01 12.75
C ASN A 70 11.80 -2.10 11.50
N GLY A 71 12.22 -2.86 10.48
CA GLY A 71 11.57 -2.93 9.18
C GLY A 71 10.17 -3.50 9.24
N TRP A 72 9.96 -4.50 10.12
CA TRP A 72 8.63 -5.03 10.42
C TRP A 72 7.68 -3.93 10.93
N LEU A 73 8.15 -3.04 11.81
CA LEU A 73 7.36 -1.97 12.40
C LEU A 73 7.05 -0.88 11.37
N TYR A 74 8.07 -0.34 10.70
CA TYR A 74 7.85 0.74 9.73
C TYR A 74 7.13 0.26 8.46
N GLY A 75 7.36 -0.98 8.04
CA GLY A 75 6.59 -1.61 6.97
C GLY A 75 5.12 -1.79 7.34
N GLY A 76 4.84 -2.27 8.56
CA GLY A 76 3.47 -2.33 9.09
C GLY A 76 2.79 -0.96 9.17
N ILE A 77 3.52 0.09 9.60
CA ILE A 77 3.03 1.46 9.63
C ILE A 77 2.66 1.94 8.22
N VAL A 78 3.50 1.69 7.21
CA VAL A 78 3.21 2.04 5.81
C VAL A 78 1.96 1.32 5.32
N GLY A 79 1.85 0.01 5.56
CA GLY A 79 0.67 -0.78 5.17
C GLY A 79 -0.62 -0.29 5.85
N ALA A 80 -0.58 -0.01 7.15
CA ALA A 80 -1.71 0.52 7.89
C ALA A 80 -2.13 1.91 7.41
N LEU A 81 -1.17 2.84 7.23
CA LEU A 81 -1.45 4.19 6.74
C LEU A 81 -1.98 4.17 5.30
N TYR A 82 -1.44 3.30 4.44
CA TYR A 82 -1.95 3.11 3.09
C TYR A 82 -3.44 2.69 3.12
N PHE A 83 -3.80 1.74 3.97
CA PHE A 83 -5.19 1.32 4.14
C PHE A 83 -6.09 2.46 4.67
N VAL A 84 -5.62 3.24 5.65
CA VAL A 84 -6.35 4.41 6.16
C VAL A 84 -6.64 5.40 5.03
N VAL A 85 -5.64 5.71 4.20
CA VAL A 85 -5.82 6.58 3.04
C VAL A 85 -6.83 5.97 2.06
N LEU A 86 -6.76 4.66 1.78
CA LEU A 86 -7.75 4.00 0.93
C LEU A 86 -9.18 4.10 1.47
N VAL A 87 -9.38 3.92 2.78
CA VAL A 87 -10.71 4.04 3.40
C VAL A 87 -11.23 5.48 3.30
N LEU A 88 -10.36 6.47 3.53
CA LEU A 88 -10.72 7.89 3.36
C LEU A 88 -11.12 8.22 1.92
N LEU A 89 -10.41 7.67 0.94
CA LEU A 89 -10.79 7.79 -0.47
C LEU A 89 -12.15 7.13 -0.75
N ASN A 90 -12.38 5.91 -0.26
CA ASN A 90 -13.68 5.25 -0.42
C ASN A 90 -14.82 6.07 0.20
N TYR A 91 -14.62 6.61 1.39
CA TYR A 91 -15.60 7.45 2.07
C TYR A 91 -15.91 8.74 1.28
N LEU A 92 -14.91 9.36 0.66
CA LEU A 92 -15.09 10.60 -0.09
C LEU A 92 -15.78 10.40 -1.44
N PHE A 93 -15.43 9.33 -2.15
CA PHE A 93 -15.84 9.12 -3.54
C PHE A 93 -17.03 8.15 -3.71
N ILE A 94 -17.25 7.19 -2.80
CA ILE A 94 -18.28 6.15 -2.93
C ILE A 94 -19.40 6.38 -1.92
N LYS A 95 -20.63 6.53 -2.40
CA LYS A 95 -21.84 6.70 -1.57
C LYS A 95 -22.91 5.67 -1.98
N PRO A 96 -23.56 4.96 -1.02
CA PRO A 96 -23.33 4.98 0.43
C PRO A 96 -22.01 4.29 0.82
N PHE A 97 -21.32 4.82 1.83
CA PHE A 97 -20.14 4.17 2.38
C PHE A 97 -20.54 2.94 3.20
N VAL A 98 -20.13 1.76 2.76
CA VAL A 98 -20.36 0.49 3.46
C VAL A 98 -19.01 -0.08 3.89
N PHE A 99 -18.80 -0.15 5.21
CA PHE A 99 -17.62 -0.82 5.77
C PHE A 99 -17.96 -2.30 5.98
N ASP A 100 -17.57 -3.14 5.03
CA ASP A 100 -17.87 -4.57 5.01
C ASP A 100 -16.68 -5.42 5.51
N ILE A 101 -16.92 -6.70 5.80
CA ILE A 101 -15.93 -7.71 6.20
C ILE A 101 -14.75 -7.77 5.20
N TYR A 102 -15.00 -7.52 3.91
CA TYR A 102 -13.98 -7.44 2.87
C TYR A 102 -12.99 -6.29 3.11
N SER A 103 -13.45 -5.14 3.62
CA SER A 103 -12.58 -4.02 3.98
C SER A 103 -11.69 -4.38 5.16
N LEU A 104 -12.23 -5.11 6.14
CA LEU A 104 -11.45 -5.61 7.26
C LEU A 104 -10.39 -6.62 6.81
N SER A 105 -10.72 -7.55 5.91
CA SER A 105 -9.73 -8.47 5.33
C SER A 105 -8.61 -7.73 4.61
N LYS A 106 -8.94 -6.68 3.84
CA LYS A 106 -7.94 -5.84 3.15
C LYS A 106 -7.00 -5.13 4.12
N PHE A 107 -7.48 -4.72 5.28
CA PHE A 107 -6.63 -4.13 6.31
C PHE A 107 -5.56 -5.11 6.79
N PHE A 108 -5.96 -6.35 7.13
CA PHE A 108 -5.01 -7.37 7.56
C PHE A 108 -4.01 -7.74 6.45
N ILE A 109 -4.47 -7.86 5.21
CA ILE A 109 -3.58 -8.10 4.06
C ILE A 109 -2.58 -6.94 3.93
N ALA A 110 -3.06 -5.69 3.94
CA ALA A 110 -2.20 -4.51 3.85
C ALA A 110 -1.15 -4.45 4.96
N LEU A 111 -1.55 -4.75 6.21
CA LEU A 111 -0.65 -4.84 7.36
C LEU A 111 0.42 -5.91 7.18
N VAL A 112 0.01 -7.15 6.90
CA VAL A 112 0.91 -8.30 6.78
C VAL A 112 1.85 -8.09 5.59
N THR A 113 1.34 -7.62 4.46
CA THR A 113 2.16 -7.27 3.29
C THR A 113 3.17 -6.18 3.61
N GLY A 114 2.75 -5.13 4.33
CA GLY A 114 3.66 -4.06 4.75
C GLY A 114 4.77 -4.57 5.66
N ILE A 115 4.43 -5.40 6.65
CA ILE A 115 5.40 -6.04 7.55
C ILE A 115 6.40 -6.88 6.75
N ILE A 116 5.92 -7.75 5.87
CA ILE A 116 6.77 -8.62 5.03
C ILE A 116 7.69 -7.77 4.15
N GLY A 117 7.14 -6.79 3.43
CA GLY A 117 7.93 -5.89 2.58
C GLY A 117 8.98 -5.11 3.37
N GLY A 118 8.64 -4.65 4.57
CA GLY A 118 9.59 -3.95 5.44
C GLY A 118 10.70 -4.86 5.99
N VAL A 119 10.39 -6.10 6.36
CA VAL A 119 11.41 -7.09 6.76
C VAL A 119 12.35 -7.40 5.60
N ILE A 120 11.80 -7.58 4.40
CA ILE A 120 12.59 -7.80 3.18
C ILE A 120 13.51 -6.60 2.91
N GLY A 121 13.00 -5.37 3.00
CA GLY A 121 13.78 -4.17 2.70
C GLY A 121 14.99 -3.95 3.60
N ILE A 122 14.94 -4.39 4.87
CA ILE A 122 16.11 -4.31 5.75
C ILE A 122 17.22 -5.26 5.33
N ASN A 123 16.88 -6.46 4.85
CA ASN A 123 17.85 -7.49 4.48
C ASN A 123 18.39 -7.35 3.05
N ILE A 124 17.86 -6.42 2.25
CA ILE A 124 18.34 -6.15 0.88
C ILE A 124 19.58 -5.25 0.88
N LYS A 125 19.89 -4.59 2.01
CA LYS A 125 21.13 -3.84 2.20
C LYS A 125 22.28 -4.77 2.57
#